data_AF-A0A7C4PY52-F1
#
_entry.id   AF-A0A7C4PY52-F1
#
_cell.length_a   1.000
_cell.length_b   1.000
_cell.length_c   1.000
_cell.angle_alpha   90.00
_cell.angle_beta   90.00
_cell.angle_gamma   90.00
#
_symmetry.space_group_name_H-M   'P 1'
#
loop_
_entity.id
_entity.type
_entity.pdbx_description
1 polymer ?
#
loop_
_entity_poly.entity_id
_entity_poly.type
_entity_poly.pdbx_seq_one_letter_code
_entity_poly.pdbx_strand_id
1 'polypeptide(L)'
;MATDEIQDGGTPPAGEGEEKRRFIRAPIELKVEYKKLNTFFADYTRNISKGGTFIKTDRPLPVGTEFLFRLVIPRIPQPVEIRGQVVWINQPGAPFNPEVPDPGMGIRFVYRDDREREEFERMVESMLRESLGEHLFRKLLGKEPA
;
A
#
# COMPACT_ATOMS: atom_id res chain seq x y z
N MET A 1 79.30 -12.75 -8.56
CA MET A 1 77.87 -13.07 -8.34
C MET A 1 77.34 -11.93 -7.48
N ALA A 2 76.90 -10.80 -8.05
CA ALA A 2 75.57 -10.57 -8.66
C ALA A 2 74.44 -10.88 -7.66
N THR A 3 73.52 -9.98 -7.30
CA THR A 3 73.22 -8.58 -7.66
C THR A 3 72.32 -8.02 -6.55
N ASP A 4 72.43 -6.72 -6.34
CA ASP A 4 71.52 -5.87 -5.56
C ASP A 4 70.41 -5.40 -6.52
N GLU A 5 69.13 -5.57 -6.19
CA GLU A 5 68.00 -4.94 -6.89
C GLU A 5 66.90 -4.56 -5.89
N ILE A 6 66.62 -3.25 -5.84
CA ILE A 6 65.49 -2.58 -5.20
C ILE A 6 64.41 -2.34 -6.27
N GLN A 7 63.16 -2.11 -5.80
CA GLN A 7 62.01 -1.43 -6.44
C GLN A 7 60.98 -2.40 -7.08
N ASP A 8 59.67 -2.26 -6.90
CA ASP A 8 58.83 -1.07 -6.78
C ASP A 8 57.45 -1.46 -6.24
N GLY A 9 56.68 -0.50 -5.69
CA GLY A 9 55.30 -0.77 -5.29
C GLY A 9 54.68 0.25 -4.35
N GLY A 10 54.62 1.52 -4.75
CA GLY A 10 53.73 2.47 -4.11
C GLY A 10 52.26 2.17 -4.41
N THR A 11 51.39 2.23 -3.40
CA THR A 11 50.04 2.82 -3.48
C THR A 11 49.56 3.21 -2.06
N PRO A 12 48.86 4.36 -1.89
CA PRO A 12 48.58 5.02 -0.61
C PRO A 12 47.44 4.37 0.21
N PRO A 13 47.10 4.90 1.41
CA PRO A 13 46.24 4.21 2.37
C PRO A 13 44.79 4.15 1.89
N ALA A 14 44.16 2.99 2.07
CA ALA A 14 42.72 2.83 1.91
C ALA A 14 41.99 3.52 3.08
N GLY A 15 41.69 4.81 2.89
CA GLY A 15 40.50 5.42 3.45
C GLY A 15 39.32 5.27 2.48
N GLU A 16 38.12 5.50 3.01
CA GLU A 16 36.83 5.65 2.32
C GLU A 16 35.93 4.40 2.22
N GLY A 17 34.84 4.47 2.98
CA GLY A 17 33.75 3.51 2.93
C GLY A 17 32.74 3.59 4.08
N GLU A 18 32.76 4.62 4.93
CA GLU A 18 31.55 5.01 5.65
C GLU A 18 30.50 5.49 4.63
N GLU A 19 29.20 5.36 4.97
CA GLU A 19 28.03 5.94 4.27
C GLU A 19 27.31 5.15 3.16
N LYS A 20 26.90 3.89 3.38
CA LYS A 20 25.80 3.31 2.57
C LYS A 20 24.64 2.65 3.33
N ARG A 21 24.64 2.69 4.67
CA ARG A 21 23.55 2.11 5.49
C ARG A 21 22.76 3.13 6.30
N ARG A 22 22.73 4.39 5.84
CA ARG A 22 21.89 5.48 6.40
C ARG A 22 20.78 5.92 5.46
N PHE A 23 20.29 5.03 4.60
CA PHE A 23 18.93 5.21 4.10
C PHE A 23 17.99 4.64 5.16
N ILE A 24 17.58 5.51 6.09
CA ILE A 24 16.26 5.38 6.72
C ILE A 24 15.32 5.24 5.54
N ARG A 25 14.89 4.02 5.21
CA ARG A 25 13.85 3.82 4.20
C ARG A 25 12.61 4.44 4.83
N ALA A 26 12.35 5.71 4.53
CA ALA A 26 11.08 6.31 4.88
C ALA A 26 10.01 5.32 4.39
N PRO A 27 9.02 4.97 5.23
CA PRO A 27 7.97 4.05 4.80
C PRO A 27 7.38 4.60 3.51
N ILE A 28 7.29 3.76 2.48
CA ILE A 28 6.62 4.16 1.24
C ILE A 28 5.19 4.50 1.64
N GLU A 29 4.68 5.66 1.23
CA GLU A 29 3.33 6.09 1.52
C GLU A 29 2.54 6.21 0.22
N LEU A 30 1.35 5.62 0.20
CA LEU A 30 0.40 5.76 -0.90
C LEU A 30 -0.86 6.43 -0.39
N LYS A 31 -1.06 7.69 -0.79
CA LYS A 31 -2.23 8.49 -0.42
C LYS A 31 -3.31 8.35 -1.49
N VAL A 32 -4.51 7.96 -1.09
CA VAL A 32 -5.71 7.94 -1.92
C VAL A 32 -6.72 8.91 -1.31
N GLU A 33 -7.19 9.85 -2.13
CA GLU A 33 -8.10 10.90 -1.69
C GLU A 33 -9.46 10.76 -2.37
N TYR A 34 -10.48 10.53 -1.55
CA TYR A 34 -11.85 10.46 -1.98
C TYR A 34 -12.49 11.84 -1.90
N LYS A 35 -13.00 12.34 -3.03
CA LYS A 35 -13.72 13.63 -3.07
C LYS A 35 -15.16 13.54 -2.54
N LYS A 36 -15.76 12.35 -2.57
CA LYS A 36 -17.16 12.09 -2.21
C LYS A 36 -17.25 10.82 -1.37
N LEU A 37 -18.03 10.88 -0.28
CA LEU A 37 -18.30 9.73 0.58
C LEU A 37 -18.93 8.57 -0.19
N ASN A 38 -19.88 8.84 -1.07
CA ASN A 38 -20.54 7.79 -1.85
C ASN A 38 -19.58 6.99 -2.74
N THR A 39 -18.53 7.65 -3.27
CA THR A 39 -17.49 6.96 -4.06
C THR A 39 -16.65 6.07 -3.17
N PHE A 40 -16.25 6.56 -1.99
CA PHE A 40 -15.54 5.75 -0.99
C PHE A 40 -16.37 4.54 -0.58
N PHE A 41 -17.67 4.71 -0.30
CA PHE A 41 -18.56 3.63 0.10
C PHE A 41 -18.73 2.57 -0.99
N ALA A 42 -18.81 2.96 -2.26
CA ALA A 42 -18.89 2.01 -3.37
C ALA A 42 -17.60 1.19 -3.52
N ASP A 43 -16.44 1.82 -3.40
CA ASP A 43 -15.16 1.10 -3.41
C ASP A 43 -15.01 0.21 -2.18
N TYR A 44 -15.51 0.68 -1.03
CA TYR A 44 -15.44 -0.05 0.22
C TYR A 44 -16.17 -1.37 0.15
N THR A 45 -17.43 -1.35 -0.26
CA THR A 45 -18.29 -2.55 -0.33
C THR A 45 -17.81 -3.55 -1.39
N ARG A 46 -17.19 -3.07 -2.47
CA ARG A 46 -16.71 -3.95 -3.55
C ARG A 46 -15.44 -4.69 -3.17
N ASN A 47 -14.45 -3.95 -2.65
CA ASN A 47 -13.07 -4.41 -2.56
C ASN A 47 -12.48 -4.21 -1.17
N ILE A 48 -12.53 -2.99 -0.61
CA ILE A 48 -11.76 -2.64 0.60
C ILE A 48 -12.19 -3.46 1.81
N SER A 49 -13.51 -3.68 1.99
CA SER A 49 -14.05 -4.51 3.08
C SER A 49 -13.60 -5.97 3.03
N LYS A 50 -13.18 -6.46 1.85
CA LYS A 50 -12.66 -7.82 1.65
C LYS A 50 -11.16 -7.92 1.90
N GLY A 51 -10.53 -6.85 2.40
CA GLY A 51 -9.12 -6.83 2.75
C GLY A 51 -8.18 -6.45 1.60
N GLY A 52 -8.65 -5.79 0.55
CA GLY A 52 -7.78 -5.33 -0.52
C GLY A 52 -8.40 -4.32 -1.49
N THR A 53 -7.61 -3.78 -2.40
CA THR A 53 -8.10 -2.89 -3.46
C THR A 53 -7.20 -2.95 -4.69
N PHE A 54 -7.72 -2.49 -5.83
CA PHE A 54 -6.94 -2.33 -7.05
C PHE A 54 -6.69 -0.84 -7.30
N ILE A 55 -5.45 -0.49 -7.66
CA ILE A 55 -5.10 0.87 -8.06
C ILE A 55 -4.62 0.82 -9.51
N LYS A 56 -5.40 1.49 -10.36
CA LYS A 56 -5.01 1.76 -11.74
C LYS A 56 -3.83 2.72 -11.76
N THR A 57 -2.73 2.29 -12.34
CA THR A 57 -1.49 3.07 -12.47
C THR A 57 -0.60 2.47 -13.55
N ASP A 58 0.08 3.31 -14.32
CA ASP A 58 1.09 2.85 -15.28
C ASP A 58 2.45 2.61 -14.61
N ARG A 59 2.56 2.89 -13.31
CA ARG A 59 3.78 2.74 -12.50
C ARG A 59 3.46 1.98 -11.22
N PRO A 60 3.17 0.66 -11.30
CA PRO A 60 2.90 -0.13 -10.11
C PRO A 60 4.18 -0.28 -9.28
N LEU A 61 4.02 -0.39 -7.96
CA LEU A 61 5.11 -0.81 -7.08
C LEU A 61 5.40 -2.31 -7.29
N PRO A 62 6.63 -2.79 -7.06
CA PRO A 62 6.96 -4.21 -7.17
C PRO A 62 6.09 -5.09 -6.26
N VAL A 63 5.75 -6.29 -6.71
CA VAL A 63 5.06 -7.30 -5.88
C VAL A 63 5.86 -7.57 -4.61
N GLY A 64 5.17 -7.68 -3.47
CA GLY A 64 5.75 -7.83 -2.13
C GLY A 64 6.12 -6.51 -1.45
N THR A 65 6.06 -5.37 -2.15
CA THR A 65 6.32 -4.06 -1.53
C THR A 65 5.26 -3.77 -0.47
N GLU A 66 5.73 -3.51 0.74
CA GLU A 66 4.90 -3.01 1.85
C GLU A 66 4.98 -1.49 1.95
N PHE A 67 3.84 -0.86 2.23
CA PHE A 67 3.71 0.59 2.30
C PHE A 67 2.56 0.99 3.22
N LEU A 68 2.56 2.24 3.65
CA LEU A 68 1.45 2.84 4.38
C LEU A 68 0.41 3.33 3.38
N PHE A 69 -0.80 2.79 3.47
CA PHE A 69 -1.94 3.18 2.65
C PHE A 69 -2.78 4.20 3.42
N ARG A 70 -2.80 5.45 2.95
CA ARG A 70 -3.53 6.56 3.57
C ARG A 70 -4.79 6.88 2.80
N LEU A 71 -5.93 6.60 3.41
CA LEU A 71 -7.26 6.94 2.89
C LEU A 71 -7.70 8.29 3.44
N VAL A 72 -7.72 9.31 2.58
CA VAL A 72 -8.33 10.61 2.90
C VAL A 72 -9.78 10.58 2.48
N ILE A 73 -10.66 10.59 3.47
CA ILE A 73 -12.10 10.46 3.30
C ILE A 73 -12.75 11.77 3.76
N PRO A 74 -13.75 12.31 3.04
CA PRO A 74 -14.41 13.54 3.46
C PRO A 74 -15.03 13.38 4.85
N ARG A 75 -14.98 14.45 5.65
CA ARG A 75 -15.47 14.49 7.05
C ARG A 75 -14.64 13.73 8.08
N ILE A 76 -13.60 12.99 7.67
CA ILE A 76 -12.60 12.49 8.61
C ILE A 76 -11.42 13.48 8.65
N PRO A 77 -11.12 14.09 9.81
CA PRO A 77 -10.05 15.09 9.89
C PRO A 77 -8.65 14.48 9.73
N GLN A 78 -8.47 13.22 10.09
CA GLN A 78 -7.21 12.50 9.94
C GLN A 78 -7.33 11.38 8.89
N PRO A 79 -6.33 11.19 8.02
CA PRO A 79 -6.32 10.06 7.10
C PRO A 79 -6.39 8.74 7.87
N VAL A 80 -7.17 7.80 7.34
CA VAL A 80 -7.16 6.44 7.85
C VAL A 80 -5.92 5.75 7.31
N GLU A 81 -5.09 5.22 8.20
CA GLU A 81 -3.85 4.55 7.85
C GLU A 81 -3.98 3.04 7.99
N ILE A 82 -3.61 2.31 6.94
CA ILE A 82 -3.62 0.84 6.92
C ILE A 82 -2.34 0.39 6.22
N ARG A 83 -1.72 -0.72 6.61
CA ARG A 83 -0.59 -1.26 5.83
C ARG A 83 -1.11 -1.95 4.59
N GLY A 84 -0.45 -1.73 3.46
CA GLY A 84 -0.73 -2.39 2.19
C GLY A 84 0.47 -3.20 1.74
N GLN A 85 0.21 -4.31 1.05
CA GLN A 85 1.20 -5.08 0.31
C GLN A 85 0.73 -5.29 -1.13
N VAL A 86 1.61 -5.04 -2.10
CA VAL A 86 1.33 -5.40 -3.50
C VAL A 86 1.35 -6.92 -3.66
N VAL A 87 0.26 -7.49 -4.15
CA VAL A 87 0.12 -8.95 -4.34
C VAL A 87 0.20 -9.38 -5.80
N TRP A 88 -0.10 -8.48 -6.75
CA TRP A 88 0.08 -8.70 -8.18
C TRP A 88 0.10 -7.34 -8.92
N ILE A 89 0.62 -7.34 -10.15
CA ILE A 89 0.67 -6.16 -11.02
C ILE A 89 0.19 -6.54 -12.41
N ASN A 90 -0.46 -5.62 -13.10
CA ASN A 90 -0.74 -5.71 -14.53
C ASN A 90 -0.01 -4.57 -15.23
N GLN A 91 1.00 -4.90 -16.03
CA GLN A 91 1.75 -3.95 -16.84
C GLN A 91 2.31 -4.64 -18.09
N PRO A 92 2.54 -3.91 -19.20
CA PRO A 92 3.19 -4.47 -20.38
C PRO A 92 4.52 -5.15 -20.01
N GLY A 93 4.71 -6.40 -20.47
CA GLY A 93 5.93 -7.17 -20.22
C GLY A 93 6.00 -7.90 -18.87
N ALA A 94 4.95 -7.90 -18.06
CA ALA A 94 4.82 -8.71 -16.83
C ALA A 94 3.71 -9.77 -16.97
N PRO A 95 3.64 -10.79 -16.09
CA PRO A 95 2.49 -11.68 -16.00
C PRO A 95 1.20 -10.89 -15.88
N PHE A 96 0.21 -11.19 -16.73
CA PHE A 96 -1.03 -10.44 -16.84
C PHE A 96 -2.20 -11.22 -16.22
N ASN A 97 -2.93 -10.59 -15.29
CA ASN A 97 -4.18 -11.12 -14.77
C ASN A 97 -5.34 -10.75 -15.72
N PRO A 98 -5.96 -11.72 -16.43
CA PRO A 98 -7.01 -11.45 -17.40
C PRO A 98 -8.32 -10.96 -16.78
N GLU A 99 -8.53 -11.16 -15.47
CA GLU A 99 -9.75 -10.71 -14.78
C GLU A 99 -9.77 -9.19 -14.56
N VAL A 100 -8.61 -8.51 -14.60
CA VAL A 100 -8.50 -7.06 -14.44
C VAL A 100 -7.73 -6.48 -15.63
N PRO A 101 -8.39 -6.05 -16.72
CA PRO A 101 -7.68 -5.69 -17.95
C PRO A 101 -6.87 -4.39 -17.85
N ASP A 102 -7.14 -3.55 -16.85
CA ASP A 102 -6.47 -2.28 -16.65
C ASP A 102 -5.03 -2.46 -16.10
N PRO A 103 -4.07 -1.63 -16.54
CA PRO A 103 -2.75 -1.59 -15.92
C PRO A 103 -2.84 -1.05 -14.50
N GLY A 104 -2.07 -1.64 -13.58
CA GLY A 104 -2.08 -1.24 -12.19
C GLY A 104 -1.51 -2.28 -11.25
N MET A 105 -1.91 -2.17 -9.98
CA MET A 105 -1.49 -3.10 -8.93
C MET A 105 -2.64 -3.49 -8.02
N GLY A 106 -2.69 -4.77 -7.68
CA GLY A 106 -3.55 -5.31 -6.63
C GLY A 106 -2.87 -5.21 -5.27
N ILE A 107 -3.61 -4.70 -4.29
CA ILE A 107 -3.15 -4.44 -2.94
C ILE A 107 -3.96 -5.30 -1.98
N ARG A 108 -3.28 -5.98 -1.06
CA ARG A 108 -3.89 -6.58 0.12
C ARG A 108 -3.60 -5.69 1.33
N PHE A 109 -4.59 -5.48 2.19
CA PHE A 109 -4.39 -4.83 3.48
C PHE A 109 -3.81 -5.81 4.49
N VAL A 110 -2.85 -5.32 5.25
CA VAL A 110 -2.16 -6.05 6.30
C VAL A 110 -2.51 -5.40 7.62
N TYR A 111 -3.26 -6.12 8.44
CA TYR A 111 -3.59 -5.72 9.80
C TYR A 111 -2.60 -6.37 10.77
N ARG A 112 -2.32 -5.69 11.89
CA ARG A 112 -1.49 -6.22 12.99
C ARG A 112 -2.17 -7.40 13.65
N ASP A 113 -3.47 -7.31 13.85
CA ASP A 113 -4.32 -8.32 14.44
C ASP A 113 -5.78 -8.12 13.98
N ASP A 114 -6.67 -9.03 14.38
CA ASP A 114 -8.10 -8.94 14.07
C ASP A 114 -8.77 -7.70 14.70
N ARG A 115 -8.22 -7.15 15.80
CA ARG A 115 -8.83 -6.00 16.48
C ARG A 115 -8.66 -4.75 15.62
N GLU A 116 -7.48 -4.54 15.05
CA GLU A 116 -7.23 -3.44 14.11
C GLU A 116 -8.13 -3.53 12.88
N ARG A 117 -8.32 -4.75 12.34
CA ARG A 117 -9.26 -4.99 11.23
C ARG A 117 -10.68 -4.61 11.61
N GLU A 118 -11.17 -5.11 12.74
CA GLU A 118 -12.52 -4.83 13.20
C GLU A 118 -12.73 -3.34 13.55
N GLU A 119 -11.72 -2.65 14.09
CA GLU A 119 -11.78 -1.21 14.37
C GLU A 119 -11.95 -0.41 13.08
N PHE A 120 -11.17 -0.76 12.05
CA PHE A 120 -11.32 -0.16 10.72
C PHE A 120 -12.71 -0.43 10.14
N GLU A 121 -13.17 -1.68 10.16
CA GLU A 121 -14.50 -2.06 9.65
C GLU A 121 -15.62 -1.32 10.40
N ARG A 122 -15.59 -1.30 11.74
CA ARG A 122 -16.58 -0.61 12.58
C ARG A 122 -16.64 0.89 12.30
N MET A 123 -15.48 1.53 12.16
CA MET A 123 -15.40 2.95 11.84
C MET A 123 -16.07 3.25 10.49
N VAL A 124 -15.80 2.44 9.46
CA VAL A 124 -16.44 2.63 8.14
C VAL A 124 -17.94 2.32 8.20
N GLU A 125 -18.35 1.30 8.94
CA GLU A 125 -19.76 0.99 9.14
C GLU A 125 -20.53 2.13 9.82
N SER A 126 -19.96 2.78 10.85
CA SER A 126 -20.59 3.95 11.49
C SER A 126 -20.81 5.08 10.49
N MET A 127 -19.79 5.40 9.69
CA MET A 127 -19.88 6.46 8.68
C MET A 127 -20.94 6.17 7.61
N LEU A 128 -21.04 4.92 7.17
CA LEU A 128 -22.08 4.50 6.23
C LEU A 128 -23.48 4.71 6.82
N ARG A 129 -23.71 4.32 8.08
CA ARG A 129 -25.01 4.50 8.76
C ARG A 129 -25.36 5.98 8.89
N GLU A 130 -24.42 6.80 9.35
CA GLU A 130 -24.62 8.24 9.55
C GLU A 130 -24.88 8.98 8.24
N SER A 131 -24.22 8.59 7.14
CA SER A 131 -24.27 9.31 5.87
C SER A 131 -25.41 8.87 4.95
N LEU A 132 -25.80 7.59 4.99
CA LEU A 132 -26.77 7.00 4.05
C LEU A 132 -28.09 6.58 4.72
N GLY A 133 -28.14 6.56 6.06
CA GLY A 133 -29.24 6.04 6.83
C GLY A 133 -29.26 4.50 6.90
N GLU A 134 -29.97 4.00 7.91
CA GLU A 134 -30.03 2.57 8.28
C GLU A 134 -30.47 1.62 7.15
N HIS A 135 -31.38 2.07 6.29
CA HIS A 135 -31.94 1.24 5.24
C HIS A 135 -30.95 0.97 4.10
N LEU A 136 -30.23 2.01 3.66
CA LEU A 136 -29.26 1.89 2.57
C LEU A 136 -27.97 1.21 3.05
N PHE A 137 -27.58 1.42 4.31
CA PHE A 137 -26.50 0.68 4.96
C PHE A 137 -26.70 -0.85 4.86
N ARG A 138 -27.87 -1.35 5.27
CA ARG A 138 -28.19 -2.78 5.28
C ARG A 138 -28.15 -3.37 3.86
N LYS A 139 -28.74 -2.66 2.90
CA LYS A 139 -28.78 -3.08 1.49
C LYS A 139 -27.37 -3.16 0.88
N LEU A 140 -26.48 -2.24 1.24
CA LEU A 140 -25.11 -2.20 0.72
C LEU A 140 -24.17 -3.24 1.32
N LEU A 141 -24.40 -3.64 2.57
CA LEU A 141 -23.57 -4.64 3.27
C LEU A 141 -24.15 -6.04 3.28
N GLY A 142 -25.33 -6.27 2.68
CA GLY A 142 -25.98 -7.58 2.64
C GLY A 142 -26.34 -8.14 4.03
N LYS A 143 -26.43 -7.29 5.06
CA LYS A 143 -26.88 -7.69 6.41
C LYS A 143 -28.41 -7.68 6.40
N GLU A 144 -29.04 -8.84 6.16
CA GLU A 144 -30.49 -9.02 6.35
C GLU A 144 -30.88 -8.93 7.84
N PRO A 145 -32.12 -8.50 8.17
CA PRO A 145 -32.59 -8.53 9.56
C PRO A 145 -32.64 -9.98 10.06
N ALA A 146 -32.15 -10.18 11.28
CA ALA A 146 -32.42 -11.38 12.06
C ALA A 146 -33.93 -11.52 12.37
#